data_AF-A0A7R8W9U2-F1
#
_entry.id   AF-A0A7R8W9U2-F1
#
_cell.length_a   1.000
_cell.length_b   1.000
_cell.length_c   1.000
_cell.angle_alpha   90.00
_cell.angle_beta   90.00
_cell.angle_gamma   90.00
#
_symmetry.space_group_name_H-M   'P 1'
#
loop_
_entity.id
_entity.type
_entity.pdbx_description
1 polymer ?
#
loop_
_entity_poly.entity_id
_entity_poly.type
_entity_poly.pdbx_seq_one_letter_code
_entity_poly.pdbx_strand_id
1 'polypeptide(L)'
;MWPIIWGTLRGYGPYVTFPFACVIGLVGYYVEGKVSSRYTPWRRSTQDERLDRKLHEVDCLDPTVVQSLKEKTFPSSVFLLNRSPALEENDNASPRDLLDNGYVVSSVPISSMVYGWHDSEV
;
A
#
# COMPACT_ATOMS: atom_id res chain seq x y z
N MET A 1 29.32 -50.03 -7.12
CA MET A 1 30.24 -49.06 -6.46
C MET A 1 29.64 -47.66 -6.37
N TRP A 2 29.04 -47.12 -7.44
CA TRP A 2 28.42 -45.78 -7.45
C TRP A 2 27.31 -45.56 -6.40
N PRO A 3 26.36 -46.49 -6.16
CA PRO A 3 25.33 -46.30 -5.14
C PRO A 3 25.88 -46.24 -3.70
N ILE A 4 27.04 -46.88 -3.46
CA ILE A 4 27.70 -46.91 -2.15
C ILE A 4 28.28 -45.53 -1.85
N ILE A 5 28.89 -44.87 -2.84
CA ILE A 5 29.44 -43.51 -2.69
C ILE A 5 28.34 -42.50 -2.37
N TRP A 6 27.19 -42.56 -3.05
CA TRP A 6 26.05 -41.68 -2.74
C TRP A 6 25.41 -42.01 -1.39
N GLY A 7 25.36 -43.28 -1.01
CA GLY A 7 24.88 -43.72 0.30
C GLY A 7 25.75 -43.19 1.44
N THR A 8 27.08 -43.27 1.31
CA THR A 8 28.01 -42.75 2.32
C THR A 8 28.01 -41.23 2.36
N LEU A 9 27.98 -40.54 1.21
CA LEU A 9 27.89 -39.08 1.17
C LEU A 9 26.58 -38.58 1.81
N ARG A 10 25.45 -39.26 1.60
CA ARG A 10 24.17 -38.90 2.26
C ARG A 10 24.20 -39.14 3.77
N GLY A 11 24.84 -40.22 4.22
CA GLY A 11 24.95 -40.56 5.64
C GLY A 11 25.92 -39.66 6.40
N TYR A 12 27.11 -39.42 5.84
CA TYR A 12 28.20 -38.70 6.49
C TYR A 12 28.31 -37.23 6.08
N GLY A 13 27.69 -36.84 4.97
CA GLY A 13 27.68 -35.47 4.46
C GLY A 13 27.29 -34.45 5.52
N PRO A 14 26.15 -34.60 6.24
CA PRO A 14 25.74 -33.66 7.27
C PRO A 14 26.76 -33.50 8.40
N TYR A 15 27.46 -34.56 8.80
CA TYR A 15 28.46 -34.49 9.87
C TYR A 15 29.68 -33.65 9.49
N VAL A 16 30.01 -33.61 8.20
CA VAL A 16 31.10 -32.80 7.68
C VAL A 16 30.60 -31.39 7.37
N THR A 17 29.48 -31.24 6.65
CA THR A 17 29.01 -29.93 6.18
C THR A 17 28.47 -29.06 7.31
N PHE A 18 27.84 -29.64 8.33
CA PHE A 18 27.26 -28.90 9.45
C PHE A 18 28.28 -28.03 10.22
N PRO A 19 29.44 -28.55 10.70
CA PRO A 19 30.41 -27.70 11.40
C PRO A 19 30.97 -26.59 10.49
N PHE A 20 31.22 -26.87 9.21
CA PHE A 20 31.66 -25.83 8.26
C PHE A 20 30.59 -24.76 8.06
N ALA A 21 29.33 -25.16 7.87
CA ALA A 21 28.22 -24.24 7.72
C ALA A 21 28.02 -23.38 8.98
N CYS A 22 28.15 -23.96 10.17
CA CYS A 22 28.12 -23.20 11.42
C CYS A 22 29.24 -22.17 11.49
N VAL A 23 30.49 -22.54 11.17
CA VAL A 23 31.63 -21.60 11.19
C VAL A 23 31.42 -20.48 10.18
N ILE A 24 31.04 -20.80 8.94
CA ILE A 24 30.77 -19.82 7.90
C ILE A 24 29.61 -18.90 8.30
N GLY A 25 28.55 -19.44 8.91
CA GLY A 25 27.42 -18.67 9.41
C GLY A 25 27.80 -17.70 10.52
N LEU A 26 28.62 -18.14 11.49
CA LEU A 26 29.12 -17.28 12.56
C LEU A 26 30.02 -16.16 12.01
N VAL A 27 30.98 -16.51 11.14
CA VAL A 27 31.87 -15.53 10.50
C VAL A 27 31.06 -14.55 9.66
N GLY A 28 30.11 -15.04 8.87
CA GLY A 28 29.19 -14.23 8.08
C GLY A 28 28.39 -13.26 8.93
N TYR A 29 27.87 -13.71 10.08
CA TYR A 29 27.15 -12.86 11.02
C TYR A 29 28.03 -11.73 11.59
N TYR A 30 29.29 -12.02 11.95
CA TYR A 30 30.24 -11.01 12.41
C TYR A 30 30.60 -10.01 11.30
N VAL A 31 30.81 -10.49 10.07
CA VAL A 31 31.11 -9.64 8.91
C VAL A 31 29.92 -8.76 8.55
N GLU A 32 28.72 -9.35 8.49
CA GLU A 32 27.47 -8.62 8.27
C GLU A 32 27.26 -7.55 9.34
N GLY A 33 27.53 -7.86 10.62
CA GLY A 33 27.44 -6.87 11.70
C GLY A 33 28.43 -5.70 11.56
N LYS A 34 29.60 -5.91 10.92
CA LYS A 34 30.58 -4.84 10.66
C LYS A 34 30.28 -4.04 9.39
N VAL A 35 29.71 -4.69 8.37
CA VAL A 35 29.43 -4.06 7.06
C VAL A 35 28.04 -3.42 7.04
N SER A 36 27.06 -4.03 7.68
CA SER A 36 25.69 -3.53 7.75
C SER A 36 25.56 -2.50 8.87
N SER A 37 25.19 -1.27 8.51
CA SER A 37 24.74 -0.28 9.47
C SER A 37 23.35 -0.68 9.99
N ARG A 38 23.28 -1.64 10.92
CA ARG A 38 22.03 -2.02 11.63
C ARG A 38 21.50 -0.91 12.56
N TYR A 39 22.13 0.26 12.53
CA TYR A 39 21.65 1.43 13.25
C TYR A 39 20.48 2.06 12.48
N THR A 40 19.27 1.60 12.76
CA THR A 40 18.07 2.39 12.49
C THR A 40 17.98 3.45 13.58
N PRO A 41 18.21 4.73 13.28
CA PRO A 41 17.99 5.78 14.27
C PRO A 41 16.54 5.71 14.75
N TRP A 42 16.35 5.85 16.06
CA TRP A 42 15.01 5.94 16.63
C TRP A 42 14.25 7.08 15.96
N ARG A 43 13.19 6.74 15.22
CA ARG A 43 12.23 7.70 14.69
C ARG A 43 11.03 7.75 15.63
N ARG A 44 10.49 8.95 15.88
CA ARG A 44 9.22 9.12 16.57
C ARG A 44 8.14 8.31 15.86
N SER A 45 7.10 7.91 16.62
CA SER A 45 5.97 7.23 16.02
C SER A 45 5.32 8.14 14.97
N THR A 46 4.78 7.54 13.91
CA THR A 46 4.05 8.30 12.89
C THR A 46 2.86 9.05 13.50
N GLN A 47 2.30 8.54 14.60
CA GLN A 47 1.27 9.21 15.39
C GLN A 47 1.80 10.50 16.01
N ASP A 48 2.96 10.46 16.67
CA ASP A 48 3.57 11.65 17.28
C ASP A 48 3.89 12.70 16.21
N GLU A 49 4.44 12.29 15.07
CA GLU A 49 4.74 13.20 13.97
C GLU A 49 3.47 13.84 13.38
N ARG A 50 2.36 13.09 13.33
CA ARG A 50 1.05 13.63 12.91
C ARG A 50 0.48 14.59 13.93
N LEU A 51 0.66 14.33 15.23
CA LEU A 51 0.22 15.22 16.28
C LEU A 51 1.03 16.51 16.28
N ASP A 52 2.35 16.42 16.14
CA ASP A 52 3.25 17.59 16.03
C ASP A 52 2.85 18.46 14.83
N ARG A 53 2.52 17.87 13.66
CA ARG A 53 2.00 18.62 12.51
C ARG A 53 0.70 19.36 12.81
N LYS A 54 -0.26 18.70 13.45
CA LYS A 54 -1.54 19.32 13.84
C LYS A 54 -1.35 20.42 14.89
N LEU A 55 -0.43 20.22 15.84
CA LEU A 55 -0.10 21.21 16.85
C LEU A 55 0.47 22.47 16.19
N HIS A 56 1.41 22.29 15.27
CA HIS A 56 2.01 23.38 14.51
C HIS A 56 1.00 24.14 13.64
N GLU A 57 0.04 23.43 13.01
CA GLU A 57 -1.05 24.06 12.27
C GLU A 57 -1.93 24.95 13.16
N VAL A 58 -2.21 24.51 14.39
CA VAL A 58 -2.99 25.30 15.35
C VAL A 58 -2.19 26.50 15.87
N ASP A 59 -0.90 26.32 16.16
CA ASP A 59 -0.03 27.40 16.65
C ASP A 59 0.21 28.51 15.61
N CYS A 60 0.18 28.17 14.32
CA CYS A 60 0.31 29.15 13.23
C CYS A 60 -0.99 29.90 12.89
N LEU A 61 -2.14 29.45 13.40
CA LEU A 61 -3.44 30.09 13.16
C LEU A 61 -3.81 30.96 14.37
N ASP A 62 -4.19 32.22 14.13
CA ASP A 62 -4.70 33.10 15.20
C ASP A 62 -6.03 32.52 15.74
N PRO A 63 -6.09 32.09 17.01
CA PRO A 63 -7.29 31.48 17.61
C PRO A 63 -8.46 32.47 17.70
N THR A 64 -8.22 33.76 17.45
CA THR A 64 -9.23 34.83 17.48
C THR A 64 -9.92 35.02 16.13
N VAL A 65 -9.35 34.52 15.04
CA VAL A 65 -9.89 34.63 13.67
C VAL A 65 -10.45 33.28 13.25
N VAL A 66 -11.56 32.88 13.87
CA VAL A 66 -12.27 31.64 13.52
C VAL A 66 -13.44 31.98 12.60
N GLN A 67 -13.49 31.39 11.42
CA GLN A 67 -14.68 31.50 10.56
C GLN A 67 -15.89 30.98 11.33
N SER A 68 -16.95 31.79 11.42
CA SER A 68 -18.11 31.43 12.21
C SER A 68 -18.72 30.13 11.67
N LEU A 69 -19.00 29.16 12.54
CA LEU A 69 -19.58 27.88 12.14
C LEU A 69 -20.95 28.01 11.44
N LYS A 70 -21.57 29.19 11.53
CA LYS A 70 -22.82 29.54 10.85
C LYS A 70 -22.65 29.83 9.36
N GLU A 71 -21.44 30.23 8.94
CA GLU A 71 -21.12 30.52 7.54
C GLU A 71 -20.70 29.27 6.76
N LYS A 72 -20.34 28.18 7.46
CA LYS A 72 -19.87 26.95 6.83
C LYS A 72 -21.06 26.04 6.48
N THR A 73 -21.35 25.92 5.19
CA THR A 73 -22.34 24.95 4.68
C THR A 73 -21.87 23.53 4.99
N PHE A 74 -22.61 22.83 5.87
CA PHE A 74 -22.34 21.43 6.18
C PHE A 74 -22.95 20.54 5.09
N PRO A 75 -22.17 19.64 4.47
CA PRO A 75 -22.73 18.66 3.56
C PRO A 75 -23.58 17.64 4.33
N SER A 76 -24.71 17.24 3.74
CA SER A 76 -25.65 16.28 4.33
C SER A 76 -25.10 14.84 4.38
N SER A 77 -24.06 14.50 3.61
CA SER A 77 -23.45 13.17 3.61
C SER A 77 -21.94 13.20 3.38
N VAL A 78 -21.24 12.20 3.93
CA VAL A 78 -19.79 12.01 3.82
C VAL A 78 -19.29 11.81 2.38
N PHE A 79 -20.17 11.35 1.49
CA PHE A 79 -19.84 11.11 0.08
C PHE A 79 -19.71 12.41 -0.73
N LEU A 80 -20.18 13.54 -0.21
CA LEU A 80 -19.97 14.85 -0.84
C LEU A 80 -18.57 15.41 -0.56
N LEU A 81 -17.90 14.93 0.49
CA LEU A 81 -16.58 15.42 0.91
C LEU A 81 -15.40 14.68 0.27
N ASN A 82 -15.64 13.47 -0.23
CA ASN A 82 -14.65 12.61 -0.89
C ASN A 82 -15.06 12.30 -2.33
N ARG A 83 -15.52 13.32 -3.08
CA ARG A 83 -15.79 13.13 -4.50
C ARG A 83 -14.49 13.21 -5.30
N SER A 84 -14.38 12.39 -6.33
CA SER A 84 -13.29 12.52 -7.29
C SER A 84 -13.53 13.76 -8.17
N PRO A 85 -12.47 14.41 -8.69
CA PRO A 85 -12.59 15.66 -9.46
C PRO A 85 -13.58 15.58 -10.64
N ALA A 86 -13.72 14.40 -11.26
CA ALA A 86 -14.65 14.14 -12.35
C ALA A 86 -16.13 14.27 -11.95
N LEU A 87 -16.50 13.99 -10.69
CA LEU A 87 -17.88 14.08 -10.21
C LEU A 87 -18.29 15.52 -9.85
N GLU A 88 -17.32 16.38 -9.50
CA GLU A 88 -17.58 17.79 -9.20
C GLU A 88 -17.81 18.61 -10.47
N GLU A 89 -17.12 18.26 -11.55
CA GLU A 89 -17.29 18.91 -12.86
C GLU A 89 -18.70 18.71 -13.42
N ASN A 90 -19.27 17.52 -13.25
CA ASN A 90 -20.61 17.17 -13.75
C ASN A 90 -21.76 17.88 -13.03
N ASP A 91 -21.63 18.15 -11.72
CA ASP A 91 -22.66 18.84 -10.93
C ASP A 91 -22.71 20.35 -11.23
N ASN A 92 -21.59 20.93 -11.72
CA ASN A 92 -21.46 22.35 -12.02
C ASN A 92 -21.64 22.68 -13.52
N ALA A 93 -21.71 21.66 -14.39
CA ALA A 93 -21.89 21.82 -15.82
C ALA A 93 -23.33 22.26 -16.16
N SER A 94 -23.46 23.23 -17.08
CA SER A 94 -24.77 23.65 -17.57
C SER A 94 -25.40 22.50 -18.38
N PRO A 95 -26.73 22.26 -18.29
CA PRO A 95 -27.39 21.16 -19.03
C PRO A 95 -27.16 21.19 -20.55
N ARG A 96 -26.74 22.33 -21.10
CA ARG A 96 -26.37 22.49 -22.51
C ARG A 96 -25.05 21.82 -22.87
N ASP A 97 -24.10 21.76 -21.94
CA ASP A 97 -22.74 21.25 -22.18
C ASP A 97 -22.68 19.71 -22.10
N LEU A 98 -23.65 19.10 -21.40
CA LEU A 98 -23.80 17.64 -21.30
C LEU A 98 -24.39 17.00 -22.56
N LEU A 99 -25.03 17.78 -23.43
CA LEU A 99 -25.62 17.30 -24.68
C LEU A 99 -24.63 17.34 -25.85
N ASP A 100 -23.59 18.16 -25.76
CA ASP A 100 -22.59 18.32 -26.84
C ASP A 100 -21.47 17.27 -26.74
N ASN A 101 -21.16 16.82 -25.52
CA ASN A 101 -20.22 15.72 -25.26
C ASN A 101 -20.98 14.39 -25.19
N GLY A 102 -21.15 13.72 -26.34
CA GLY A 102 -21.96 12.51 -26.55
C GLY A 102 -21.62 11.28 -25.68
N TYR A 103 -21.89 11.35 -24.38
CA TYR A 103 -21.93 10.20 -23.49
C TYR A 103 -23.31 9.54 -23.59
N VAL A 104 -23.36 8.50 -24.42
CA VAL A 104 -24.47 7.55 -24.47
C VAL A 104 -24.61 6.92 -23.08
N VAL A 105 -25.74 7.17 -22.41
CA VAL A 105 -26.19 6.36 -21.27
C VAL A 105 -26.46 4.95 -21.81
N SER A 106 -25.43 4.10 -21.82
CA SER A 106 -25.59 2.68 -22.13
C SER A 106 -26.21 2.02 -20.90
N SER A 107 -27.54 1.92 -20.91
CA SER A 107 -28.26 0.93 -20.14
C SER A 107 -27.89 -0.46 -20.67
N VAL A 108 -26.78 -1.02 -20.19
CA VAL A 108 -26.43 -2.42 -20.47
C VAL A 108 -27.40 -3.32 -19.68
N PRO A 109 -28.20 -4.17 -20.33
CA PRO A 109 -29.09 -5.09 -19.65
C PRO A 109 -28.28 -6.23 -19.01
N ILE A 110 -28.66 -6.62 -17.78
CA ILE A 110 -28.00 -7.61 -16.89
C ILE A 110 -28.06 -9.07 -17.44
N SER A 111 -28.30 -9.29 -18.73
CA SER A 111 -28.70 -10.61 -19.25
C SER A 111 -27.65 -11.39 -20.06
N SER A 112 -26.39 -10.96 -20.16
CA SER A 112 -25.39 -11.64 -21.03
C SER A 112 -24.12 -12.14 -20.35
N MET A 113 -24.09 -12.25 -19.01
CA MET A 113 -22.91 -12.78 -18.29
C MET A 113 -23.15 -14.19 -17.76
N VAL A 114 -23.56 -15.11 -18.65
CA VAL A 114 -23.64 -16.55 -18.36
C VAL A 114 -23.03 -17.29 -19.55
N TYR A 115 -22.00 -18.10 -19.26
CA TYR A 115 -21.13 -18.94 -20.12
C TYR A 115 -19.89 -18.28 -20.73
N GLY A 116 -18.72 -18.73 -20.27
CA GLY A 116 -17.44 -18.44 -20.92
C GLY A 116 -16.18 -18.69 -20.08
N TRP A 117 -16.17 -19.68 -19.18
CA TRP A 117 -14.94 -20.13 -18.52
C TRP A 117 -14.92 -21.66 -18.42
N HIS A 118 -14.58 -22.31 -19.51
CA HIS A 118 -13.90 -23.61 -19.51
C HIS A 118 -13.33 -23.85 -20.91
N ASP A 119 -12.01 -23.62 -21.04
CA ASP A 119 -11.05 -24.48 -21.75
C ASP A 119 -9.86 -23.66 -22.26
N SER A 120 -8.73 -23.77 -21.55
CA SER A 120 -7.39 -23.74 -22.13
C SER A 120 -6.39 -24.34 -21.13
N GLU A 121 -5.68 -25.38 -21.58
CA GLU A 121 -4.37 -25.86 -21.10
C GLU A 121 -4.35 -26.79 -19.87
N VAL A 122 -4.47 -28.11 -20.10
CA VAL A 122 -3.40 -29.15 -20.10
C VAL A 122 -4.02 -30.52 -20.38
#